data_AF-A0A9D0IIG0-F1
#
_entry.id   AF-A0A9D0IIG0-F1
#
_cell.length_a   1.000
_cell.length_b   1.000
_cell.length_c   1.000
_cell.angle_alpha   90.00
_cell.angle_beta   90.00
_cell.angle_gamma   90.00
#
_symmetry.space_group_name_H-M   'P 1'
#
loop_
_entity.id
_entity.type
_entity.pdbx_description
1 polymer ?
#
loop_
_entity_poly.entity_id
_entity_poly.type
_entity_poly.pdbx_seq_one_letter_code
_entity_poly.pdbx_strand_id
1 'polypeptide(L)' 'MSLEAEIRGFLDKICVEIGFCLPPKDIEMLASRKQYIADDFIREIFEIEGLNPDMELKLFRQAKKIFTDIYGNEYLGSE' A
#
# COMPACT_ATOMS: atom_id res chain seq x y z
N MET A 1 18.44 -1.27 1.26
CA MET A 1 17.19 -1.15 2.07
C MET A 1 16.37 -2.37 1.73
N SER A 2 15.83 -3.07 2.74
CA SER A 2 14.99 -4.24 2.48
C SER A 2 13.63 -3.80 1.93
N LEU A 3 13.05 -4.61 1.04
CA LEU A 3 11.70 -4.46 0.49
C LEU A 3 10.66 -4.09 1.57
N GLU A 4 10.71 -4.79 2.71
CA GLU A 4 9.82 -4.59 3.84
C GLU A 4 9.92 -3.16 4.43
N ALA A 5 11.12 -2.60 4.48
CA ALA A 5 11.34 -1.25 5.01
C ALA A 5 10.83 -0.17 4.04
N GLU A 6 10.97 -0.37 2.73
CA GLU A 6 10.43 0.53 1.71
C GLU A 6 8.90 0.55 1.79
N ILE A 7 8.28 -0.63 1.82
CA ILE A 7 6.82 -0.76 1.90
C ILE A 7 6.29 -0.20 3.22
N ARG A 8 6.95 -0.44 4.35
CA ARG A 8 6.56 0.16 5.62
C ARG A 8 6.60 1.70 5.57
N GLY A 9 7.60 2.27 4.90
CA GLY A 9 7.69 3.72 4.67
C GLY A 9 6.56 4.23 3.78
N PHE A 10 6.16 3.47 2.77
CA PHE A 10 4.98 3.78 1.96
C PHE A 10 3.68 3.75 2.77
N LEU A 11 3.49 2.71 3.61
CA LEU A 11 2.30 2.58 4.45
C LEU A 11 2.18 3.73 5.46
N ASP A 12 3.29 4.18 6.03
CA ASP A 12 3.34 5.39 6.88
C ASP A 12 2.98 6.66 6.08
N LYS A 13 3.52 6.79 4.86
CA LYS A 13 3.23 7.93 3.98
C LYS A 13 1.74 8.01 3.60
N ILE A 14 1.10 6.90 3.23
CA ILE A 14 -0.33 6.92 2.88
C ILE A 14 -1.22 7.14 4.11
N CYS A 15 -0.76 6.74 5.30
CA CYS A 15 -1.43 7.08 6.55
C CYS A 15 -1.52 8.60 6.74
N VAL A 16 -0.40 9.31 6.52
CA VAL A 16 -0.36 10.78 6.66
C VAL A 16 -1.08 11.49 5.51
N GLU A 17 -0.85 11.06 4.25
CA GLU A 17 -1.34 11.76 3.06
C GLU A 17 -2.81 11.47 2.75
N ILE A 18 -3.31 10.29 3.11
CA ILE A 18 -4.64 9.79 2.72
C ILE A 18 -5.50 9.50 3.96
N GLY A 19 -4.88 9.29 5.13
CA GLY A 19 -5.59 8.98 6.37
C GLY A 19 -5.78 7.48 6.64
N PHE A 20 -5.04 6.61 5.95
CA PHE A 20 -5.11 5.15 6.17
C PHE A 20 -4.32 4.71 7.40
N CYS A 21 -5.01 4.47 8.51
CA CYS A 21 -4.40 4.08 9.77
C CYS A 21 -4.44 2.56 9.97
N LEU A 22 -3.56 1.87 9.23
CA LEU A 22 -3.42 0.42 9.37
C LEU A 22 -2.83 0.03 10.75
N PRO A 23 -3.39 -0.99 11.41
CA PRO A 23 -2.80 -1.55 12.62
C PRO A 23 -1.42 -2.18 12.33
N PRO A 24 -0.50 -2.18 13.32
CA PRO A 24 0.90 -2.59 13.11
C PRO A 24 1.06 -4.05 12.65
N LYS A 25 0.17 -4.96 13.08
CA LYS A 25 0.20 -6.36 12.65
C LYS A 25 -0.06 -6.52 11.15
N ASP A 26 -1.00 -5.74 10.63
CA ASP A 26 -1.36 -5.76 9.22
C ASP A 26 -0.28 -5.07 8.37
N ILE A 27 0.36 -4.02 8.91
CA ILE A 27 1.55 -3.42 8.29
C ILE A 27 2.67 -4.46 8.13
N GLU A 28 2.96 -5.24 9.17
CA GLU A 28 3.97 -6.30 9.10
C GLU A 28 3.59 -7.38 8.07
N MET A 29 2.32 -7.81 8.06
CA MET A 29 1.82 -8.79 7.10
C MET A 29 1.92 -8.28 5.66
N LEU A 30 1.49 -7.05 5.41
CA LEU A 30 1.56 -6.38 4.12
C LEU A 30 3.01 -6.25 3.67
N ALA A 31 3.90 -5.77 4.54
CA ALA A 31 5.30 -5.51 4.23
C ALA A 31 6.15 -6.78 4.05
N SER A 32 5.73 -7.94 4.56
CA SER A 32 6.49 -9.19 4.45
C SER A 32 6.28 -9.92 3.10
N ARG A 33 5.51 -9.34 2.16
CA ARG A 33 5.30 -9.92 0.82
C ARG A 33 6.56 -9.77 -0.03
N LYS A 34 6.74 -10.70 -0.96
CA LYS A 34 7.85 -10.69 -1.93
C LYS A 34 7.57 -9.85 -3.19
N GLN A 35 6.29 -9.60 -3.47
CA GLN A 35 5.82 -8.88 -4.65
C GLN A 35 4.60 -8.05 -4.31
N TYR A 36 4.48 -6.89 -4.97
CA TYR A 36 3.40 -5.94 -4.78
C TYR A 36 2.90 -5.46 -6.13
N ILE A 37 1.68 -5.87 -6.49
CA ILE A 37 0.99 -5.36 -7.67
C ILE A 37 0.16 -4.17 -7.21
N ALA A 38 0.34 -3.01 -7.84
CA ALA A 38 -0.23 -1.75 -7.36
C ALA A 38 -1.75 -1.79 -7.15
N ASP A 39 -2.49 -2.48 -8.04
CA ASP A 39 -3.95 -2.57 -7.91
C ASP A 39 -4.37 -3.45 -6.72
N ASP A 40 -3.82 -4.67 -6.66
CA ASP A 40 -4.10 -5.67 -5.63
C ASP A 40 -3.67 -5.19 -4.24
N PHE A 41 -2.48 -4.59 -4.16
CA PHE A 41 -1.92 -4.12 -2.91
C PHE A 41 -2.73 -2.98 -2.30
N ILE A 42 -3.10 -1.97 -3.12
CA ILE A 42 -3.93 -0.87 -2.63
C ILE A 42 -5.33 -1.36 -2.27
N ARG A 43 -5.87 -2.31 -3.03
CA ARG A 43 -7.18 -2.89 -2.73
C ARG A 43 -7.17 -3.56 -1.36
N GLU A 44 -6.15 -4.36 -1.07
CA GLU A 44 -6.03 -5.02 0.22
C GLU A 44 -5.87 -4.04 1.38
N ILE A 45 -5.11 -2.96 1.21
CA ILE A 45 -5.00 -1.88 2.21
C ILE A 45 -6.38 -1.31 2.54
N PHE A 46 -7.22 -1.05 1.53
CA PHE A 46 -8.58 -0.56 1.75
C PHE A 46 -9.43 -1.59 2.49
N GLU A 47 -9.35 -2.86 2.09
CA GLU A 47 -10.11 -3.93 2.73
C GLU A 47 -9.74 -4.10 4.22
N ILE A 48 -8.45 -3.97 4.58
CA ILE A 48 -7.97 -4.02 5.97
C ILE A 48 -8.43 -2.80 6.77
N GLU A 49 -8.40 -1.61 6.16
CA GLU A 49 -8.90 -0.37 6.78
C GLU A 49 -10.43 -0.41 6.99
N GLY A 50 -11.13 -1.35 6.36
CA GLY A 50 -12.59 -1.43 6.35
C GLY A 50 -13.25 -0.46 5.36
N LEU A 51 -12.48 0.04 4.38
CA LEU A 51 -12.96 0.87 3.28
C LEU A 51 -13.33 0.01 2.07
N ASN A 52 -14.29 0.50 1.29
CA ASN A 52 -14.67 -0.15 0.04
C ASN A 52 -13.98 0.55 -1.14
N PRO A 53 -13.05 -0.12 -1.86
CA PRO A 53 -12.34 0.47 -2.99
C PRO A 53 -13.27 0.87 -4.15
N ASP A 54 -14.41 0.19 -4.32
CA ASP A 54 -15.41 0.49 -5.34
C ASP A 54 -16.29 1.69 -4.98
N MET A 55 -16.42 2.02 -3.69
CA MET A 55 -17.11 3.24 -3.24
C MET A 55 -16.16 4.44 -3.20
N GLU A 56 -14.93 4.22 -2.74
CA GLU A 56 -13.91 5.24 -2.52
C GLU A 56 -12.95 5.37 -3.72
N LEU A 57 -13.47 5.30 -4.95
CA LEU A 57 -12.68 5.27 -6.20
C LEU A 57 -11.68 6.42 -6.34
N LYS A 58 -12.00 7.60 -5.79
CA LYS A 58 -11.07 8.75 -5.81
C LYS A 58 -9.85 8.51 -4.92
N LEU A 59 -10.07 8.06 -3.69
CA LEU A 59 -8.98 7.71 -2.76
C LEU A 59 -8.18 6.53 -3.31
N PHE A 60 -8.85 5.52 -3.87
CA PHE A 60 -8.20 4.35 -4.46
C PHE A 60 -7.24 4.77 -5.58
N ARG A 61 -7.70 5.61 -6.51
CA ARG A 61 -6.87 6.15 -7.58
C ARG A 61 -5.71 6.99 -7.06
N GLN A 62 -5.91 7.76 -5.99
CA GLN A 62 -4.86 8.57 -5.38
C GLN A 62 -3.78 7.68 -4.75
N ALA A 63 -4.18 6.71 -3.93
CA ALA A 63 -3.28 5.75 -3.29
C ALA A 63 -2.49 4.94 -4.34
N LYS A 64 -3.19 4.42 -5.35
CA LYS A 64 -2.57 3.74 -6.49
C LYS A 64 -1.58 4.63 -7.24
N LYS A 65 -1.94 5.90 -7.50
CA LYS A 65 -1.05 6.84 -8.17
C LYS A 65 0.24 7.04 -7.38
N ILE A 66 0.14 7.25 -6.06
CA ILE A 66 1.31 7.44 -5.18
C ILE A 66 2.19 6.19 -5.22
N PHE A 67 1.61 4.99 -5.13
CA PHE A 67 2.38 3.75 -5.24
C PHE A 67 3.09 3.63 -6.60
N THR A 68 2.36 3.89 -7.69
CA THR A 68 2.92 3.77 -9.05
C THR A 68 3.97 4.82 -9.37
N ASP A 69 3.92 5.99 -8.74
CA ASP A 69 4.92 7.05 -8.89
C ASP A 69 6.25 6.67 -8.23
N ILE A 70 6.19 5.96 -7.10
CA ILE A 70 7.36 5.56 -6.32
C ILE A 70 7.95 4.25 -6.84
N TYR A 71 7.11 3.25 -7.10
CA TYR A 71 7.55 1.88 -7.36
C TYR A 71 7.16 1.34 -8.74
N GLY A 72 6.30 2.04 -9.49
CA GLY A 72 5.71 1.52 -10.72
C GLY A 72 4.49 0.62 -10.47
N ASN A 73 4.04 -0.07 -11.51
CA ASN A 73 2.82 -0.90 -11.44
C ASN A 73 3.04 -2.22 -10.67
N GLU A 74 4.30 -2.64 -10.55
CA GLU A 74 4.71 -3.84 -9.84
C GLU A 74 6.04 -3.54 -9.15
N TYR A 75 6.13 -3.91 -7.87
CA TYR A 75 7.35 -3.80 -7.08
C TYR A 75 7.74 -5.19 -6.60
N LEU A 76 8.90 -5.65 -7.06
CA LEU A 76 9.52 -6.90 -6.66
C LEU A 76 10.74 -6.54 -5.81
N GLY A 77 10.89 -7.17 -4.66
CA GLY A 77 12.10 -6.97 -3.86
C GLY A 77 13.29 -7.48 -4.64
N SER A 78 14.19 -6.58 -5.04
CA SER A 78 15.48 -6.97 -5.60
C SER A 78 16.27 -7.69 -4.52
N GLU A 79 16.65 -8.95 -4.80
CA GLU A 79 17.58 -9.75 -3.98
C GLU A 79 18.95 -9.07 -3.83
#